data_AF-A0A1Y4BBS9-F1
#
_entry.id   AF-A0A1Y4BBS9-F1
#
_cell.length_a   1.000
_cell.length_b   1.000
_cell.length_c   1.000
_cell.angle_alpha   90.00
_cell.angle_beta   90.00
_cell.angle_gamma   90.00
#
_symmetry.space_group_name_H-M   'P 1'
#
loop_
_entity.id
_entity.type
_entity.pdbx_description
1 polymer ?
#
loop_
_entity_poly.entity_id
_entity_poly.type
_entity_poly.pdbx_seq_one_letter_code
_entity_poly.pdbx_strand_id
1 'polypeptide(L)'
;MIVAVVVAVLLLAGIAGCTVFNLLDTQRAHDDYQGQTSQTVQQVDEPGTTSEPSGETTSQTTDDATTSQTTGNQTTGNQTTSTPQGSADDLSDQIYAVTPETLSAQTSLTTASPDQSALTKLVQTLPLSTYLGGASAPSAGTLEVTYSYPTHDERDYIARDDDYVDRALVFNAAALMCTVSDLNTLTVFETEPDDDSPYTDTDRHVFTRSDMEQVLGVTLDASQLTEESWSALQAQLMEKRVWDRIWDRADRD
;
A
#
# COMPACT_ATOMS: atom_id res chain seq x y z
N MET A 1 -4.86 47.37 13.32
CA MET A 1 -3.58 46.77 13.74
C MET A 1 -3.73 45.69 14.81
N ILE A 2 -4.60 45.85 15.81
CA ILE A 2 -4.77 44.87 16.91
C ILE A 2 -5.24 43.49 16.43
N VAL A 3 -6.13 43.42 15.44
CA VAL A 3 -6.67 42.15 14.90
C VAL A 3 -5.59 41.29 14.22
N ALA A 4 -4.64 41.90 13.51
CA ALA A 4 -3.56 41.16 12.84
C ALA A 4 -2.56 40.53 13.83
N VAL A 5 -2.34 41.18 14.98
CA VAL A 5 -1.47 40.67 16.05
C VAL A 5 -2.10 39.45 16.74
N VAL A 6 -3.42 39.47 16.94
CA VAL A 6 -4.14 38.34 17.57
C VAL A 6 -4.12 37.09 16.68
N VAL A 7 -4.30 37.24 15.36
CA VAL A 7 -4.26 36.10 14.43
C VAL A 7 -2.86 35.48 14.34
N ALA A 8 -1.80 36.31 14.31
CA ALA A 8 -0.43 35.79 14.27
C ALA A 8 -0.05 35.01 15.54
N VAL A 9 -0.52 35.44 16.71
CA VAL A 9 -0.28 34.75 17.99
C VAL A 9 -1.03 33.41 18.06
N LEU A 10 -2.25 33.34 17.53
CA LEU A 10 -3.04 32.10 17.49
C LEU A 10 -2.42 31.05 16.54
N LEU A 11 -1.91 31.46 15.38
CA LEU A 11 -1.23 30.56 14.45
C LEU A 11 0.07 29.98 15.03
N LEU A 12 0.87 30.81 15.71
CA LEU A 12 2.09 30.35 16.38
C LEU A 12 1.81 29.40 17.55
N ALA A 13 0.73 29.64 18.30
CA ALA A 13 0.31 28.74 19.38
C ALA A 13 -0.21 27.39 18.85
N GLY A 14 -0.90 27.38 17.71
CA GLY A 14 -1.38 26.15 17.06
C GLY A 14 -0.23 25.25 16.58
N ILE A 15 0.79 25.84 15.93
CA ILE A 15 1.96 25.10 15.43
C ILE A 15 2.79 24.53 16.60
N ALA A 16 2.97 25.30 17.68
CA ALA A 16 3.66 24.82 18.89
C ALA A 16 2.88 23.73 19.63
N GLY A 17 1.54 23.76 19.58
CA GLY A 17 0.69 22.70 20.11
C GLY A 17 0.85 21.38 19.37
N CYS A 18 0.86 21.40 18.03
CA CYS A 18 1.02 20.21 17.20
C CYS A 18 2.39 19.55 17.37
N THR A 19 3.47 20.31 17.56
CA THR A 19 4.82 19.74 17.76
C THR A 19 5.00 19.11 19.13
N VAL A 20 4.41 19.67 20.19
CA VAL A 20 4.52 19.12 21.55
C VAL A 20 3.68 17.85 21.74
N PHE A 21 2.49 17.77 21.14
CA PHE A 21 1.68 16.55 21.18
C PHE A 21 2.32 15.40 20.38
N ASN A 22 2.89 15.68 19.20
CA ASN A 22 3.62 14.67 18.44
C ASN A 22 4.90 14.20 19.15
N LEU A 23 5.59 15.05 19.92
CA LEU A 23 6.80 14.65 20.65
C LEU A 23 6.51 13.82 21.92
N LEU A 24 5.40 14.10 22.60
CA LEU A 24 5.00 13.35 23.80
C LEU A 24 4.49 11.93 23.47
N ASP A 25 3.94 11.72 22.26
CA ASP A 25 3.51 10.40 21.81
C ASP A 25 4.72 9.50 21.44
N THR A 26 5.77 10.09 20.85
CA THR A 26 7.01 9.35 20.52
C THR A 26 7.81 8.91 21.76
N GLN A 27 7.76 9.68 22.86
CA GLN A 27 8.44 9.30 24.11
C GLN A 27 7.74 8.15 24.84
N ARG A 28 6.40 8.10 24.83
CA ARG A 28 5.66 6.96 25.37
C ARG A 28 5.87 5.68 24.56
N ALA A 29 5.95 5.79 23.24
CA ALA A 29 6.26 4.65 22.38
C ALA A 29 7.68 4.10 22.58
N HIS A 30 8.65 4.96 22.94
CA HIS A 30 10.03 4.52 23.21
C HIS A 30 10.17 3.79 24.55
N ASP A 31 9.45 4.22 25.59
CA ASP A 31 9.49 3.59 26.91
C ASP A 31 8.79 2.20 26.92
N ASP A 32 7.72 2.01 26.14
CA ASP A 32 7.07 0.69 25.98
C ASP A 32 7.96 -0.31 25.20
N TYR A 33 8.74 0.17 24.22
CA TYR A 33 9.64 -0.68 23.43
C TYR A 33 10.86 -1.15 24.24
N GLN A 34 11.35 -0.34 25.19
CA GLN A 34 12.43 -0.74 26.10
C GLN A 34 11.94 -1.63 27.27
N GLY A 35 10.64 -1.60 27.60
CA GLY A 35 10.06 -2.42 28.67
C GLY A 35 9.88 -3.91 28.32
N GLN A 36 9.93 -4.28 27.04
CA GLN A 36 9.68 -5.65 26.57
C GLN A 36 10.94 -6.47 26.18
N THR A 37 12.15 -5.91 26.27
CA THR A 37 13.39 -6.66 25.99
C THR A 37 14.01 -7.23 27.26
N SER A 38 13.37 -8.26 27.82
CA SER A 38 14.02 -9.14 28.79
C SER A 38 13.47 -10.56 28.70
N GLN A 39 13.60 -11.17 27.51
CA GLN A 39 13.58 -12.63 27.39
C GLN A 39 15.00 -13.13 27.14
N THR A 40 15.53 -13.78 28.16
CA THR A 40 16.83 -14.42 28.23
C THR A 40 16.94 -15.48 27.14
N VAL A 41 17.85 -15.30 26.18
CA VAL A 41 18.23 -16.35 25.24
C VAL A 41 18.87 -17.49 26.04
N GLN A 42 18.16 -18.60 26.22
CA GLN A 42 18.76 -19.82 26.76
C GLN A 42 19.67 -20.43 25.68
N GLN A 43 20.97 -20.46 25.94
CA GLN A 43 21.90 -21.30 25.19
C GLN A 43 21.46 -22.76 25.30
N VAL A 44 21.29 -23.42 24.17
CA VAL A 44 21.16 -24.88 24.11
C VAL A 44 22.55 -25.46 24.31
N ASP A 45 22.75 -26.12 25.45
CA ASP A 45 23.94 -26.93 25.74
C ASP A 45 23.99 -28.15 24.82
N GLU A 46 25.09 -28.29 24.08
CA GLU A 46 25.49 -29.51 23.37
C GLU A 46 26.04 -30.54 24.39
N PRO A 47 25.55 -31.80 24.43
CA PRO A 47 26.18 -32.83 25.24
C PRO A 47 27.35 -33.49 24.49
N GLY A 48 28.53 -33.44 25.11
CA GLY A 48 29.82 -33.83 24.54
C GLY A 48 30.15 -35.33 24.42
N THR A 49 31.07 -35.56 23.48
CA THR A 49 32.21 -36.51 23.42
C THR A 49 32.16 -37.86 24.18
N THR A 50 32.37 -38.97 23.46
CA THR A 50 33.64 -39.76 23.49
C THR A 50 33.60 -41.05 22.63
N SER A 51 34.76 -41.32 22.00
CA SER A 51 35.31 -42.62 21.53
C SER A 51 35.14 -43.03 20.04
N GLU A 52 36.23 -42.84 19.30
CA GLU A 52 36.72 -43.62 18.14
C GLU A 52 36.89 -45.14 18.46
N PRO A 53 37.11 -46.08 17.50
CA PRO A 53 37.87 -45.89 16.24
C PRO A 53 37.48 -46.70 14.97
N SER A 54 38.19 -46.34 13.89
CA SER A 54 38.67 -47.17 12.76
C SER A 54 37.81 -47.25 11.49
N GLY A 55 38.33 -46.72 10.38
CA GLY A 55 37.80 -47.00 9.04
C GLY A 55 38.28 -46.06 7.93
N GLU A 56 39.57 -46.11 7.63
CA GLU A 56 40.31 -45.55 6.48
C GLU A 56 39.57 -45.55 5.12
N THR A 57 39.61 -44.43 4.35
CA THR A 57 40.22 -44.31 3.00
C THR A 57 39.85 -42.97 2.30
N THR A 58 40.85 -42.08 2.23
CA THR A 58 41.33 -41.25 1.10
C THR A 58 40.41 -40.95 -0.10
N SER A 59 40.14 -39.67 -0.39
CA SER A 59 40.74 -38.95 -1.55
C SER A 59 40.29 -37.48 -1.62
N GLN A 60 41.28 -36.59 -1.76
CA GLN A 60 41.16 -35.17 -2.09
C GLN A 60 40.56 -34.97 -3.49
N THR A 61 39.81 -33.89 -3.71
CA THR A 61 40.09 -32.88 -4.75
C THR A 61 39.34 -31.59 -4.39
N THR A 62 40.08 -30.50 -4.28
CA THR A 62 39.58 -29.12 -4.27
C THR A 62 39.35 -28.69 -5.72
N ASP A 63 38.27 -27.96 -6.02
CA ASP A 63 38.30 -26.78 -6.91
C ASP A 63 36.94 -26.06 -6.98
N ASP A 64 37.04 -24.74 -6.92
CA ASP A 64 36.02 -23.71 -7.10
C ASP A 64 35.28 -23.80 -8.44
N ALA A 65 33.97 -23.57 -8.44
CA ALA A 65 33.27 -22.87 -9.53
C ALA A 65 31.87 -22.42 -9.11
N THR A 66 31.71 -21.10 -8.99
CA THR A 66 30.44 -20.38 -9.06
C THR A 66 29.75 -20.68 -10.41
N THR A 67 28.48 -21.10 -10.41
CA THR A 67 27.63 -20.90 -11.59
C THR A 67 26.15 -20.88 -11.21
N SER A 68 25.52 -19.77 -11.58
CA SER A 68 24.11 -19.45 -11.48
C SER A 68 23.22 -20.54 -12.09
N GLN A 69 22.20 -20.97 -11.34
CA GLN A 69 21.12 -21.81 -11.84
C GLN A 69 20.17 -21.00 -12.74
N THR A 70 20.40 -21.21 -14.03
CA THR A 70 19.44 -21.40 -15.13
C THR A 70 17.94 -21.37 -14.77
N THR A 71 17.18 -20.47 -15.40
CA THR A 71 15.79 -20.75 -15.81
C THR A 71 15.75 -20.70 -17.34
N GLY A 72 15.74 -21.88 -17.95
CA GLY A 72 15.61 -22.04 -19.39
C GLY A 72 14.13 -21.99 -19.78
N ASN A 73 13.78 -21.01 -20.62
CA ASN A 73 12.53 -21.00 -21.36
C ASN A 73 12.48 -22.23 -22.28
N GLN A 74 11.65 -23.21 -21.95
CA GLN A 74 11.20 -24.23 -22.89
C GLN A 74 9.86 -23.82 -23.49
N THR A 75 9.92 -23.39 -24.74
CA THR A 75 8.75 -23.09 -25.57
C THR A 75 8.15 -24.41 -26.06
N THR A 76 6.93 -24.75 -25.63
CA THR A 76 6.06 -25.71 -26.33
C THR A 76 4.66 -25.12 -26.33
N GLY A 77 4.04 -25.10 -27.51
CA GLY A 77 2.83 -24.34 -27.80
C GLY A 77 1.66 -24.70 -26.89
N ASN A 78 1.27 -23.72 -26.09
CA ASN A 78 -0.11 -23.35 -25.84
C ASN A 78 -0.11 -21.85 -25.57
N GLN A 79 -1.13 -21.16 -26.03
CA GLN A 79 -1.26 -19.73 -25.92
C GLN A 79 -1.51 -19.37 -24.45
N THR A 80 -0.45 -19.26 -23.66
CA THR A 80 -0.51 -18.70 -22.31
C THR A 80 -0.68 -17.20 -22.47
N THR A 81 -1.88 -16.70 -22.19
CA THR A 81 -2.06 -15.31 -21.77
C THR A 81 -1.34 -15.16 -20.44
N SER A 82 -0.03 -14.92 -20.51
CA SER A 82 0.77 -14.53 -19.36
C SER A 82 0.35 -13.10 -19.03
N THR A 83 -0.64 -12.94 -18.15
CA THR A 83 -0.76 -11.73 -17.36
C THR A 83 0.57 -11.55 -16.61
N PRO A 84 1.17 -10.35 -16.61
CA PRO A 84 2.36 -10.11 -15.79
C PRO A 84 1.95 -10.29 -14.33
N GLN A 85 2.41 -11.39 -13.73
CA GLN A 85 2.22 -11.67 -12.31
C GLN A 85 3.02 -10.61 -11.53
N GLY A 86 2.32 -9.62 -10.95
CA GLY A 86 2.94 -8.54 -10.18
C GLY A 86 3.65 -9.09 -8.95
N SER A 87 4.85 -8.60 -8.64
CA SER A 87 5.49 -8.90 -7.35
C SER A 87 5.11 -7.85 -6.30
N ALA A 88 5.28 -8.18 -5.03
CA ALA A 88 5.03 -7.25 -3.93
C ALA A 88 5.92 -5.99 -4.01
N ASP A 89 7.18 -6.17 -4.45
CA ASP A 89 8.09 -5.07 -4.74
C ASP A 89 7.56 -4.19 -5.89
N ASP A 90 6.94 -4.81 -6.91
CA ASP A 90 6.35 -4.10 -8.05
C ASP A 90 5.18 -3.18 -7.62
N LEU A 91 4.34 -3.58 -6.65
CA LEU A 91 3.27 -2.68 -6.15
C LEU A 91 3.84 -1.44 -5.45
N SER A 92 4.96 -1.57 -4.74
CA SER A 92 5.64 -0.42 -4.14
C SER A 92 6.22 0.50 -5.21
N ASP A 93 6.83 -0.08 -6.24
CA ASP A 93 7.36 0.66 -7.39
C ASP A 93 6.24 1.36 -8.18
N GLN A 94 5.09 0.72 -8.35
CA GLN A 94 3.90 1.31 -8.96
C GLN A 94 3.40 2.51 -8.15
N ILE A 95 3.37 2.44 -6.82
CA ILE A 95 3.01 3.58 -5.95
C ILE A 95 3.96 4.76 -6.20
N TYR A 96 5.27 4.53 -6.20
CA TYR A 96 6.27 5.57 -6.41
C TYR A 96 6.32 6.10 -7.85
N ALA A 97 5.86 5.32 -8.83
CA ALA A 97 5.76 5.73 -10.23
C ALA A 97 4.63 6.76 -10.47
N VAL A 98 3.63 6.84 -9.58
CA VAL A 98 2.57 7.84 -9.70
C VAL A 98 3.12 9.22 -9.35
N THR A 99 3.12 10.12 -10.32
CA THR A 99 3.62 11.49 -10.19
C THR A 99 2.48 12.50 -9.95
N PRO A 100 2.74 13.61 -9.23
CA PRO A 100 1.74 14.65 -9.05
C PRO A 100 1.38 15.36 -10.36
N GLU A 101 2.28 15.38 -11.35
CA GLU A 101 1.99 15.89 -12.70
C GLU A 101 0.88 15.08 -13.39
N THR A 102 0.95 13.75 -13.31
CA THR A 102 -0.04 12.85 -13.91
C THR A 102 -1.43 13.05 -13.30
N LEU A 103 -1.48 13.21 -11.98
CA LEU A 103 -2.71 13.44 -11.23
C LEU A 103 -3.26 14.85 -11.44
N SER A 104 -2.43 15.88 -11.36
CA SER A 104 -2.84 17.28 -11.49
C SER A 104 -3.45 17.60 -12.85
N ALA A 105 -3.03 16.90 -13.91
CA ALA A 105 -3.63 16.98 -15.23
C ALA A 105 -5.12 16.58 -15.28
N GLN A 106 -5.63 15.89 -14.26
CA GLN A 106 -7.00 15.38 -14.17
C GLN A 106 -7.87 16.11 -13.13
N THR A 107 -7.39 17.21 -12.53
CA THR A 107 -8.08 17.94 -11.45
C THR A 107 -9.41 18.60 -11.84
N SER A 108 -9.72 18.67 -13.14
CA SER A 108 -11.02 19.13 -13.64
C SER A 108 -12.11 18.07 -13.55
N LEU A 109 -11.77 16.81 -13.24
CA LEU A 109 -12.74 15.74 -13.02
C LEU A 109 -13.58 16.01 -11.78
N THR A 110 -14.88 15.71 -11.90
CA THR A 110 -15.84 15.76 -10.80
C THR A 110 -16.76 14.55 -10.84
N THR A 111 -17.23 14.11 -9.69
CA THR A 111 -18.22 13.03 -9.56
C THR A 111 -19.63 13.47 -9.95
N ALA A 112 -19.94 14.77 -9.87
CA ALA A 112 -21.26 15.31 -10.24
C ALA A 112 -21.57 15.22 -11.74
N SER A 113 -20.55 15.19 -12.61
CA SER A 113 -20.68 15.04 -14.05
C SER A 113 -19.41 14.39 -14.60
N PRO A 114 -19.22 13.07 -14.39
CA PRO A 114 -17.97 12.41 -14.70
C PRO A 114 -17.75 12.33 -16.21
N ASP A 115 -16.57 12.77 -16.68
CA ASP A 115 -16.03 12.27 -17.95
C ASP A 115 -15.54 10.84 -17.70
N GLN A 116 -16.34 9.87 -18.10
CA GLN A 116 -16.05 8.45 -17.88
C GLN A 116 -14.72 8.02 -18.52
N SER A 117 -14.35 8.58 -19.67
CA SER A 117 -13.08 8.22 -20.33
C SER A 117 -11.89 8.78 -19.56
N ALA A 118 -11.97 10.02 -19.09
CA ALA A 118 -10.93 10.61 -18.28
C ALA A 118 -10.83 9.96 -16.88
N LEU A 119 -11.96 9.60 -16.26
CA LEU A 119 -11.97 8.83 -15.01
C LEU A 119 -11.27 7.47 -15.17
N THR A 120 -11.62 6.69 -16.19
CA THR A 120 -10.96 5.41 -16.45
C THR A 120 -9.45 5.59 -16.69
N LYS A 121 -9.05 6.62 -17.45
CA LYS A 121 -7.62 6.93 -17.66
C LYS A 121 -6.91 7.30 -16.35
N LEU A 122 -7.55 8.08 -15.48
CA LEU A 122 -6.98 8.41 -14.18
C LEU A 122 -6.73 7.14 -13.36
N VAL A 123 -7.72 6.26 -13.23
CA VAL A 123 -7.58 5.02 -12.46
C VAL A 123 -6.54 4.07 -13.08
N GLN A 124 -6.38 4.07 -14.41
CA GLN A 124 -5.34 3.30 -15.10
C GLN A 124 -3.92 3.79 -14.80
N THR A 125 -3.74 4.99 -14.27
CA THR A 125 -2.41 5.47 -13.82
C THR A 125 -2.04 5.03 -12.41
N LEU A 126 -2.98 4.41 -11.69
CA LEU A 126 -2.80 4.00 -10.31
C LEU A 126 -2.30 2.54 -10.21
N PRO A 127 -1.68 2.15 -9.09
CA PRO A 127 -1.43 0.76 -8.73
C PRO A 127 -2.64 -0.15 -8.96
N LEU A 128 -2.36 -1.43 -9.25
CA LEU A 128 -3.36 -2.47 -9.54
C LEU A 128 -4.16 -2.25 -10.85
N SER A 129 -3.76 -1.29 -11.69
CA SER A 129 -4.45 -0.99 -12.97
C SER A 129 -4.52 -2.18 -13.94
N THR A 130 -3.59 -3.13 -13.86
CA THR A 130 -3.65 -4.41 -14.60
C THR A 130 -4.92 -5.20 -14.30
N TYR A 131 -5.46 -5.07 -13.10
CA TYR A 131 -6.66 -5.75 -12.62
C TYR A 131 -7.91 -4.88 -12.72
N LEU A 132 -7.86 -3.70 -13.33
CA LEU A 132 -9.00 -2.79 -13.39
C LEU A 132 -10.18 -3.41 -14.16
N GLY A 133 -11.24 -3.78 -13.44
CA GLY A 133 -12.52 -4.22 -13.99
C GLY A 133 -13.43 -3.06 -14.40
N GLY A 134 -13.32 -1.91 -13.71
CA GLY A 134 -14.06 -0.70 -14.05
C GLY A 134 -13.93 0.41 -13.02
N ALA A 135 -14.37 1.61 -13.41
CA ALA A 135 -14.50 2.76 -12.52
C ALA A 135 -15.77 3.54 -12.89
N SER A 136 -16.51 4.06 -11.92
CA SER A 136 -17.71 4.86 -12.20
C SER A 136 -17.99 5.87 -11.08
N ALA A 137 -18.81 6.89 -11.35
CA ALA A 137 -19.33 7.80 -10.34
C ALA A 137 -20.86 7.61 -10.22
N PRO A 138 -21.33 6.74 -9.32
CA PRO A 138 -22.76 6.41 -9.22
C PRO A 138 -23.60 7.59 -8.71
N SER A 139 -22.99 8.49 -7.93
CA SER A 139 -23.62 9.69 -7.39
C SER A 139 -22.59 10.78 -7.12
N ALA A 140 -23.03 12.04 -7.07
CA ALA A 140 -22.19 13.14 -6.62
C ALA A 140 -21.62 12.85 -5.23
N GLY A 141 -20.32 13.06 -5.05
CA GLY A 141 -19.58 12.71 -3.85
C GLY A 141 -18.95 11.31 -3.86
N THR A 142 -19.25 10.45 -4.82
CA THR A 142 -18.91 9.02 -4.75
C THR A 142 -18.24 8.51 -6.02
N LEU A 143 -17.23 7.66 -5.84
CA LEU A 143 -16.67 6.81 -6.89
C LEU A 143 -16.76 5.34 -6.49
N GLU A 144 -16.91 4.48 -7.49
CA GLU A 144 -16.76 3.04 -7.39
C GLU A 144 -15.62 2.59 -8.31
N VAL A 145 -14.73 1.74 -7.82
CA VAL A 145 -13.66 1.12 -8.60
C VAL A 145 -13.69 -0.39 -8.34
N THR A 146 -13.62 -1.18 -9.40
CA THR A 146 -13.58 -2.65 -9.31
C THR A 146 -12.23 -3.14 -9.79
N TYR A 147 -11.57 -3.96 -8.97
CA TYR A 147 -10.40 -4.75 -9.34
C TYR A 147 -10.80 -6.22 -9.42
N SER A 148 -10.49 -6.87 -10.55
CA SER A 148 -10.85 -8.25 -10.82
C SER A 148 -9.60 -9.11 -11.02
N TYR A 149 -9.37 -10.01 -10.08
CA TYR A 149 -8.26 -10.95 -10.10
C TYR A 149 -8.63 -12.19 -10.94
N PRO A 150 -7.77 -12.62 -11.87
CA PRO A 150 -8.06 -13.79 -12.71
C PRO A 150 -8.19 -15.11 -11.97
N THR A 151 -7.50 -15.26 -10.83
CA THR A 151 -7.51 -16.46 -9.95
C THR A 151 -7.32 -16.05 -8.49
N HIS A 152 -7.87 -16.82 -7.55
CA HIS A 152 -7.65 -16.64 -6.10
C HIS A 152 -6.14 -16.62 -5.76
N ASP A 153 -5.37 -17.60 -6.25
CA ASP A 153 -3.91 -17.66 -6.12
C ASP A 153 -3.18 -16.38 -6.58
N GLU A 154 -3.73 -15.65 -7.55
CA GLU A 154 -3.08 -14.45 -8.08
C GLU A 154 -3.24 -13.29 -7.09
N ARG A 155 -4.42 -13.15 -6.48
CA ARG A 155 -4.69 -12.18 -5.41
C ARG A 155 -3.81 -12.46 -4.20
N ASP A 156 -3.75 -13.70 -3.73
CA ASP A 156 -2.89 -14.10 -2.61
C ASP A 156 -1.40 -13.83 -2.87
N TYR A 157 -0.94 -14.08 -4.10
CA TYR A 157 0.45 -13.89 -4.46
C TYR A 157 0.88 -12.42 -4.44
N ILE A 158 0.04 -11.51 -4.95
CA ILE A 158 0.32 -10.07 -4.96
C ILE A 158 0.16 -9.45 -3.57
N ALA A 159 -0.76 -10.00 -2.77
CA ALA A 159 -1.11 -9.54 -1.44
C ALA A 159 0.02 -9.73 -0.43
N ARG A 160 0.71 -10.88 -0.46
CA ARG A 160 1.76 -11.26 0.50
C ARG A 160 1.36 -10.99 1.95
N ASP A 161 0.40 -11.76 2.43
CA ASP A 161 -0.28 -11.53 3.72
C ASP A 161 -1.06 -10.19 3.73
N ASP A 162 -1.73 -9.86 2.61
CA ASP A 162 -2.64 -8.71 2.40
C ASP A 162 -2.03 -7.30 2.44
N ASP A 163 -0.94 -7.11 3.18
CA ASP A 163 -0.28 -5.82 3.43
C ASP A 163 -0.01 -4.96 2.16
N TYR A 164 0.32 -5.59 1.02
CA TYR A 164 0.72 -4.85 -0.19
C TYR A 164 -0.45 -4.35 -1.01
N VAL A 165 -1.51 -5.16 -1.13
CA VAL A 165 -2.75 -4.78 -1.82
C VAL A 165 -3.46 -3.70 -1.01
N ASP A 166 -3.59 -3.90 0.31
CA ASP A 166 -4.21 -2.95 1.23
C ASP A 166 -3.55 -1.57 1.12
N ARG A 167 -2.21 -1.54 1.17
CA ARG A 167 -1.44 -0.30 1.02
C ARG A 167 -1.64 0.35 -0.35
N ALA A 168 -1.67 -0.43 -1.43
CA ALA A 168 -1.92 0.10 -2.77
C ALA A 168 -3.33 0.69 -2.89
N LEU A 169 -4.35 0.04 -2.34
CA LEU A 169 -5.72 0.53 -2.32
C LEU A 169 -5.89 1.80 -1.47
N VAL A 170 -5.28 1.83 -0.29
CA VAL A 170 -5.22 3.04 0.55
C VAL A 170 -4.54 4.20 -0.19
N PHE A 171 -3.44 3.93 -0.87
CA PHE A 171 -2.77 4.93 -1.70
C PHE A 171 -3.65 5.43 -2.85
N ASN A 172 -4.31 4.52 -3.58
CA ASN A 172 -5.22 4.84 -4.67
C ASN A 172 -6.36 5.75 -4.19
N ALA A 173 -6.94 5.45 -3.02
CA ALA A 173 -7.97 6.28 -2.41
C ALA A 173 -7.48 7.71 -2.13
N ALA A 174 -6.28 7.87 -1.56
CA ALA A 174 -5.70 9.18 -1.29
C ALA A 174 -5.42 9.95 -2.59
N ALA A 175 -4.86 9.28 -3.60
CA ALA A 175 -4.58 9.85 -4.92
C ALA A 175 -5.85 10.37 -5.60
N LEU A 176 -6.91 9.57 -5.58
CA LEU A 176 -8.22 9.93 -6.15
C LEU A 176 -8.86 11.10 -5.40
N MET A 177 -8.77 11.14 -4.07
CA MET A 177 -9.33 12.25 -3.27
C MET A 177 -8.55 13.56 -3.48
N CYS A 178 -7.23 13.49 -3.68
CA CYS A 178 -6.43 14.66 -4.05
C CYS A 178 -6.77 15.18 -5.46
N THR A 179 -7.14 14.28 -6.37
CA THR A 179 -7.38 14.60 -7.79
C THR A 179 -8.81 15.05 -8.06
N VAL A 180 -9.80 14.32 -7.55
CA VAL A 180 -11.24 14.54 -7.80
C VAL A 180 -11.80 15.36 -6.64
N SER A 181 -11.91 16.67 -6.86
CA SER A 181 -12.17 17.65 -5.79
C SER A 181 -13.45 17.44 -4.97
N ASP A 182 -14.49 16.86 -5.57
CA ASP A 182 -15.77 16.60 -4.92
C ASP A 182 -15.93 15.15 -4.41
N LEU A 183 -14.90 14.31 -4.55
CA LEU A 183 -14.92 12.93 -4.07
C LEU A 183 -14.86 12.88 -2.54
N ASN A 184 -15.90 12.33 -1.90
CA ASN A 184 -15.98 12.14 -0.46
C ASN A 184 -15.93 10.65 -0.05
N THR A 185 -16.41 9.76 -0.92
CA THR A 185 -16.46 8.32 -0.66
C THR A 185 -15.97 7.54 -1.87
N LEU A 186 -14.97 6.70 -1.69
CA LEU A 186 -14.56 5.71 -2.67
C LEU A 186 -14.99 4.34 -2.16
N THR A 187 -15.79 3.61 -2.95
CA THR A 187 -16.03 2.19 -2.73
C THR A 187 -15.14 1.40 -3.68
N VAL A 188 -14.34 0.50 -3.14
CA VAL A 188 -13.54 -0.45 -3.89
C VAL A 188 -14.21 -1.81 -3.81
N PHE A 189 -14.34 -2.47 -4.96
CA PHE A 189 -14.74 -3.86 -5.05
C PHE A 189 -13.55 -4.68 -5.51
N GLU A 190 -13.15 -5.67 -4.74
CA GLU A 190 -12.19 -6.69 -5.15
C GLU A 190 -12.97 -7.94 -5.53
N THR A 191 -12.74 -8.50 -6.71
CA THR A 191 -13.46 -9.69 -7.17
C THR A 191 -12.49 -10.78 -7.58
N GLU A 192 -12.71 -12.00 -7.12
CA GLU A 192 -11.91 -13.17 -7.49
C GLU A 192 -12.78 -14.41 -7.66
N PRO A 193 -12.35 -15.39 -8.47
CA PRO A 193 -13.02 -16.69 -8.53
C PRO A 193 -12.92 -17.41 -7.20
N ASP A 194 -14.02 -17.99 -6.73
CA ASP A 194 -14.02 -18.93 -5.60
C ASP A 194 -13.43 -20.27 -6.09
N ASP A 195 -12.36 -20.73 -5.43
CA ASP A 195 -11.50 -21.85 -5.86
C ASP A 195 -12.27 -23.13 -6.24
N ASP A 196 -13.42 -23.36 -5.61
CA ASP A 196 -14.21 -24.58 -5.77
C ASP A 196 -15.60 -24.32 -6.40
N SER A 197 -15.79 -23.19 -7.07
CA SER A 197 -17.13 -22.70 -7.41
C SER A 197 -17.19 -21.86 -8.69
N PRO A 198 -18.31 -21.88 -9.44
CA PRO A 198 -18.52 -20.96 -10.54
C PRO A 198 -18.86 -19.53 -10.07
N TYR A 199 -18.90 -19.29 -8.75
CA TYR A 199 -19.18 -18.00 -8.16
C TYR A 199 -17.92 -17.15 -8.05
N THR A 200 -18.15 -15.84 -7.95
CA THR A 200 -17.11 -14.84 -7.76
C THR A 200 -17.30 -14.29 -6.36
N ASP A 201 -16.26 -14.37 -5.55
CA ASP A 201 -16.22 -13.70 -4.27
C ASP A 201 -15.95 -12.21 -4.52
N THR A 202 -16.60 -11.37 -3.71
CA THR A 202 -16.51 -9.91 -3.86
C THR A 202 -16.39 -9.26 -2.51
N ASP A 203 -15.20 -8.74 -2.23
CA ASP A 203 -14.94 -7.92 -1.07
C ASP A 203 -15.23 -6.46 -1.40
N ARG A 204 -15.70 -5.73 -0.39
CA ARG A 204 -16.13 -4.34 -0.52
C ARG A 204 -15.49 -3.49 0.55
N HIS A 205 -14.65 -2.55 0.14
CA HIS A 205 -13.97 -1.63 1.05
C HIS A 205 -14.42 -0.18 0.80
N VAL A 206 -14.70 0.56 1.87
CA VAL A 206 -15.25 1.92 1.78
C VAL A 206 -14.30 2.95 2.40
N PHE A 207 -13.63 3.72 1.56
CA PHE A 207 -12.77 4.81 1.99
C PHE A 207 -13.58 6.11 2.06
N THR A 208 -13.60 6.77 3.21
CA THR A 208 -14.15 8.13 3.34
C THR A 208 -13.03 9.15 3.48
N ARG A 209 -13.19 10.29 2.80
CA ARG A 209 -12.23 11.41 2.87
C ARG A 209 -12.01 11.84 4.32
N SER A 210 -13.10 11.96 5.08
CA SER A 210 -13.03 12.37 6.49
C SER A 210 -12.19 11.42 7.35
N ASP A 211 -12.31 10.11 7.15
CA ASP A 211 -11.53 9.14 7.92
C ASP A 211 -10.05 9.17 7.53
N MET A 212 -9.77 9.25 6.23
CA MET A 212 -8.40 9.31 5.74
C MET A 212 -7.69 10.60 6.19
N GLU A 213 -8.34 11.75 6.03
CA GLU A 213 -7.80 13.05 6.48
C GLU A 213 -7.59 13.08 8.00
N GLN A 214 -8.44 12.41 8.78
CA GLN A 214 -8.25 12.28 10.22
C GLN A 214 -7.00 11.47 10.57
N VAL A 215 -6.73 10.37 9.86
CA VAL A 215 -5.55 9.53 10.11
C VAL A 215 -4.28 10.22 9.61
N LEU A 216 -4.33 10.85 8.45
CA LEU A 216 -3.18 11.50 7.81
C LEU A 216 -2.84 12.86 8.43
N GLY A 217 -3.84 13.56 9.01
CA GLY A 217 -3.65 14.89 9.57
C GLY A 217 -3.45 15.99 8.51
N VAL A 218 -3.81 15.71 7.26
CA VAL A 218 -3.75 16.64 6.12
C VAL A 218 -5.07 16.62 5.36
N THR A 219 -5.39 17.70 4.65
CA THR A 219 -6.50 17.74 3.69
C THR A 219 -6.08 17.06 2.39
N LEU A 220 -6.90 16.16 1.87
CA LEU A 220 -6.67 15.41 0.64
C LEU A 220 -7.26 16.15 -0.55
N ASP A 221 -6.59 17.18 -1.06
CA ASP A 221 -7.04 17.95 -2.21
C ASP A 221 -5.89 18.25 -3.18
N ALA A 222 -6.15 19.10 -4.18
CA ALA A 222 -5.16 19.46 -5.18
C ALA A 222 -3.89 20.13 -4.60
N SER A 223 -3.91 20.61 -3.35
CA SER A 223 -2.71 21.13 -2.68
C SER A 223 -1.67 20.05 -2.41
N GLN A 224 -2.08 18.77 -2.33
CA GLN A 224 -1.17 17.64 -2.20
C GLN A 224 -0.46 17.30 -3.51
N LEU A 225 -0.92 17.82 -4.66
CA LEU A 225 -0.38 17.52 -6.00
C LEU A 225 0.78 18.45 -6.40
N THR A 226 1.62 18.79 -5.43
CA THR A 226 2.95 19.40 -5.66
C THR A 226 4.02 18.35 -5.36
N GLU A 227 5.22 18.44 -5.93
CA GLU A 227 6.26 17.43 -5.66
C GLU A 227 6.57 17.25 -4.17
N GLU A 228 6.67 18.35 -3.42
CA GLU A 228 6.98 18.31 -1.99
C GLU A 228 5.85 17.66 -1.18
N SER A 229 4.62 18.14 -1.35
CA SER A 229 3.46 17.63 -0.61
C SER A 229 3.13 16.19 -0.99
N TRP A 230 3.24 15.86 -2.28
CA TRP A 230 2.99 14.51 -2.79
C TRP A 230 4.00 13.51 -2.25
N SER A 231 5.29 13.85 -2.25
CA SER A 231 6.35 12.99 -1.72
C SER A 231 6.16 12.76 -0.21
N ALA A 232 5.79 13.79 0.54
CA ALA A 232 5.49 13.67 1.97
C ALA A 232 4.26 12.78 2.23
N LEU A 233 3.18 12.96 1.46
CA LEU A 233 1.98 12.14 1.55
C LEU A 233 2.26 10.68 1.18
N GLN A 234 2.98 10.44 0.08
CA GLN A 234 3.44 9.10 -0.31
C GLN A 234 4.23 8.43 0.81
N ALA A 235 5.24 9.12 1.38
CA ALA A 235 6.05 8.56 2.46
C ALA A 235 5.20 8.20 3.69
N GLN A 236 4.21 9.03 4.05
CA GLN A 236 3.30 8.76 5.15
C GLN A 236 2.39 7.55 4.88
N LEU A 237 1.84 7.44 3.67
CA LEU A 237 0.99 6.30 3.25
C LEU A 237 1.75 4.97 3.22
N MET A 238 3.08 5.01 3.14
CA MET A 238 3.93 3.81 3.20
C MET A 238 4.17 3.29 4.63
N GLU A 239 3.86 4.08 5.67
CA GLU A 239 4.00 3.64 7.05
C GLU A 239 2.92 2.62 7.42
N LYS A 240 3.31 1.41 7.89
CA LYS A 240 2.35 0.35 8.28
C LYS A 240 1.23 0.84 9.18
N ARG A 241 1.57 1.56 10.25
CA ARG A 241 0.58 2.12 11.19
C ARG A 241 -0.47 3.05 10.54
N VAL A 242 -0.16 3.64 9.38
CA VAL A 242 -1.04 4.58 8.68
C VAL A 242 -1.96 3.82 7.76
N TRP A 243 -1.43 3.03 6.82
CA TRP A 243 -2.28 2.34 5.85
C TRP A 243 -3.12 1.24 6.53
N ASP A 244 -2.57 0.51 7.50
CA ASP A 244 -3.29 -0.52 8.27
C ASP A 244 -4.50 0.08 9.00
N ARG A 245 -4.32 1.27 9.60
CA ARG A 245 -5.40 1.99 10.29
C ARG A 245 -6.47 2.52 9.34
N ILE A 246 -6.10 2.91 8.12
CA ILE A 246 -7.07 3.36 7.12
C ILE A 246 -7.83 2.15 6.56
N TRP A 247 -7.11 1.07 6.27
CA TRP A 247 -7.67 -0.19 5.81
C TRP A 247 -8.69 -0.77 6.82
N ASP A 248 -8.29 -0.88 8.09
CA ASP A 248 -9.14 -1.30 9.22
C ASP A 248 -10.45 -0.51 9.34
N ARG A 249 -10.51 0.71 8.81
CA ARG A 249 -11.74 1.52 8.78
C ARG A 249 -12.57 1.27 7.53
N ALA A 250 -11.92 1.03 6.41
CA ALA A 250 -12.55 0.76 5.13
C ALA A 250 -13.17 -0.64 5.06
N ASP A 251 -12.58 -1.60 5.76
CA ASP A 251 -12.97 -3.03 5.74
C ASP A 251 -14.07 -3.40 6.76
N ARG A 252 -14.73 -2.41 7.38
CA ARG A 252 -15.66 -2.65 8.50
C ARG A 252 -17.07 -3.11 8.12
N ASP A 253 -17.33 -3.42 6.84
CA ASP A 253 -18.68 -3.69 6.33
C ASP A 253 -18.90 -5.16 5.94
#